data_AF-A0A6F8SJB2-F1
#
_entry.id   AF-A0A6F8SJB2-F1
#
_cell.length_a   1.000
_cell.length_b   1.000
_cell.length_c   1.000
_cell.angle_alpha   90.00
_cell.angle_beta   90.00
_cell.angle_gamma   90.00
#
_symmetry.space_group_name_H-M   'P 1'
#
loop_
_entity.id
_entity.type
_entity.pdbx_description
1 polymer ?
#
loop_
_entity_poly.entity_id
_entity_poly.type
_entity_poly.pdbx_seq_one_letter_code
_entity_poly.pdbx_strand_id
1 'polypeptide(L)'
;MPNSAGDVNWASGTDERNYIHDTSLDGIGVLTVTAKKIDPTPTPTPEDPDAVEHKLTLQGLENVTYNGSSQPQHEKIVVKDGDKKLVEGKDYELRWSSDTTNVGTVRVTVVGKGNYDGEDWAEYQIMHFPVTVTANGAGKTYGTADPALTATVSQKPSDGFDIAYNVTRAPGEDVDDYVITPSGDEIQGNYRVSYVTDIFEIVASGANVVTVSNLSDATGLTKTYDGAATSVSPTAAVAGSTFEYSLDGVNWTAANPSFTNAGTYSVWVRANAANYETTRAVRATVTINPRPAVIVANSATKTAGAADPIFTGTVTGLVRAGDLGAVSFGRSNAAEGVGFYPGVIGATYLANPNYSVTVVPGNFTVLAATAPVIPAAVTPATPAPAAPAAPAAPAPAAPAPAATPAAATPAPAAEPIEDDATPQAAAPAEGTPLAETEEIEDEATPMGAFDEPHCWVHWVMLLGILITAAYGAIVVRRRLHLADDVDDYEKQVLGIEDEAPEAVPADGRQAL
;
A
#
# COMPACT_ATOMS: atom_id res chain seq x y z
N MET A 1 -6.72 -43.23 13.97
CA MET A 1 -7.12 -44.20 15.01
C MET A 1 -7.59 -43.38 16.20
N PRO A 2 -8.84 -43.50 16.67
CA PRO A 2 -9.26 -42.70 17.82
C PRO A 2 -8.62 -43.34 19.06
N ASN A 3 -7.76 -42.59 19.75
CA ASN A 3 -7.26 -43.02 21.05
C ASN A 3 -8.45 -43.01 22.01
N SER A 4 -8.79 -44.21 22.48
CA SER A 4 -9.76 -44.47 23.51
C SER A 4 -9.52 -43.58 24.72
N ALA A 5 -10.61 -43.11 25.31
CA ALA A 5 -10.63 -42.57 26.66
C ALA A 5 -9.77 -43.45 27.58
N GLY A 6 -8.98 -42.82 28.45
CA GLY A 6 -8.22 -43.55 29.46
C GLY A 6 -9.18 -44.20 30.43
N ASP A 7 -9.55 -45.45 30.18
CA ASP A 7 -10.38 -46.25 31.09
C ASP A 7 -9.62 -46.42 32.40
N VAL A 8 -10.20 -45.87 33.48
CA VAL A 8 -9.70 -46.07 34.85
C VAL A 8 -10.00 -47.52 35.23
N ASN A 9 -8.94 -48.32 35.38
CA ASN A 9 -9.06 -49.74 35.69
C ASN A 9 -9.26 -49.93 37.20
N TRP A 10 -10.50 -50.18 37.61
CA TRP A 10 -10.87 -50.36 39.02
C TRP A 10 -10.48 -51.74 39.53
N ALA A 11 -9.71 -51.81 40.62
CA ALA A 11 -9.38 -53.07 41.28
C ALA A 11 -10.64 -53.72 41.90
N SER A 12 -10.71 -55.05 41.95
CA SER A 12 -11.87 -55.76 42.51
C SER A 12 -12.12 -55.36 43.98
N GLY A 13 -13.23 -54.68 44.24
CA GLY A 13 -13.62 -54.21 45.58
C GLY A 13 -13.95 -52.72 45.68
N THR A 14 -13.74 -51.92 44.63
CA THR A 14 -14.11 -50.50 44.60
C THR A 14 -15.51 -50.24 44.01
N ASP A 15 -16.29 -49.40 44.68
CA ASP A 15 -17.60 -48.88 44.21
C ASP A 15 -17.40 -47.47 43.66
N GLU A 16 -17.71 -47.29 42.37
CA GLU A 16 -17.57 -46.04 41.60
C GLU A 16 -18.31 -44.84 42.21
N ARG A 17 -19.39 -45.09 42.98
CA ARG A 17 -20.21 -44.04 43.61
C ARG A 17 -19.52 -43.34 44.79
N ASN A 18 -18.36 -43.82 45.21
CA ASN A 18 -17.55 -43.19 46.27
C ASN A 18 -16.59 -42.11 45.74
N TYR A 19 -16.62 -41.83 44.44
CA TYR A 19 -15.77 -40.84 43.78
C TYR A 19 -16.65 -39.89 42.95
N ILE A 20 -16.36 -38.58 43.00
CA ILE A 20 -17.03 -37.58 42.16
C ILE A 20 -16.10 -37.26 40.99
N HIS A 21 -16.61 -37.40 39.76
CA HIS A 21 -15.90 -37.01 38.56
C HIS A 21 -16.13 -35.52 38.30
N ASP A 22 -15.09 -34.70 38.38
CA ASP A 22 -15.15 -33.28 38.02
C ASP A 22 -14.71 -33.12 36.55
N THR A 23 -15.66 -32.78 35.69
CA THR A 23 -15.44 -32.57 34.25
C THR A 23 -15.17 -31.10 33.89
N SER A 24 -14.92 -30.22 34.87
CA SER A 24 -14.63 -28.80 34.60
C SER A 24 -13.20 -28.52 34.11
N LEU A 25 -12.38 -29.57 33.93
CA LEU A 25 -10.99 -29.49 33.49
C LEU A 25 -10.81 -30.14 32.10
N ASP A 26 -11.30 -29.48 31.07
CA ASP A 26 -10.92 -29.79 29.69
C ASP A 26 -9.51 -29.22 29.43
N GLY A 27 -8.49 -29.99 29.81
CA GLY A 27 -7.08 -29.64 29.59
C GLY A 27 -6.11 -30.45 30.43
N ILE A 28 -5.80 -31.67 29.97
CA ILE A 28 -4.71 -32.58 30.37
C ILE A 28 -4.13 -32.38 31.80
N GLY A 29 -4.71 -33.10 32.77
CA GLY A 29 -3.96 -33.77 33.85
C GLY A 29 -3.89 -33.09 35.22
N VAL A 30 -4.71 -33.56 36.18
CA VAL A 30 -4.32 -34.31 37.41
C VAL A 30 -5.61 -34.89 38.01
N LEU A 31 -5.72 -36.23 38.09
CA LEU A 31 -6.79 -36.90 38.84
C LEU A 31 -6.46 -36.78 40.34
N THR A 32 -7.21 -35.96 41.08
CA THR A 32 -7.06 -35.88 42.54
C THR A 32 -8.08 -36.80 43.19
N VAL A 33 -7.60 -37.93 43.72
CA VAL A 33 -8.42 -38.90 44.44
C VAL A 33 -8.44 -38.54 45.91
N THR A 34 -9.57 -38.06 46.43
CA THR A 34 -9.75 -37.82 47.87
C THR A 34 -9.94 -39.17 48.60
N ALA A 35 -9.07 -39.49 49.55
CA ALA A 35 -9.21 -40.71 50.33
C ALA A 35 -10.45 -40.62 51.24
N LYS A 36 -11.42 -41.51 51.05
CA LYS A 36 -12.52 -41.72 52.00
C LYS A 36 -12.01 -42.63 53.13
N LYS A 37 -12.29 -42.25 54.38
CA LYS A 37 -11.98 -42.94 55.64
C LYS A 37 -11.95 -44.47 55.49
N ILE A 38 -10.82 -45.10 55.84
CA ILE A 38 -10.78 -46.52 56.23
C ILE A 38 -10.65 -46.51 57.75
N ASP A 39 -11.70 -46.92 58.47
CA ASP A 39 -11.62 -47.18 59.91
C ASP A 39 -10.78 -48.44 60.11
N PRO A 40 -9.59 -48.40 60.73
CA PRO A 40 -9.00 -49.60 61.29
C PRO A 40 -9.84 -49.94 62.52
N THR A 41 -10.85 -50.79 62.36
CA THR A 41 -11.66 -51.29 63.48
C THR A 41 -10.72 -51.81 64.56
N PRO A 42 -10.66 -51.22 65.77
CA PRO A 42 -9.91 -51.83 66.86
C PRO A 42 -10.58 -53.18 67.18
N THR A 43 -9.76 -54.20 67.43
CA THR A 43 -10.25 -55.51 67.86
C THR A 43 -11.16 -55.33 69.09
N PRO A 44 -12.40 -55.84 69.10
CA PRO A 44 -13.38 -55.50 70.12
C PRO A 44 -12.92 -55.99 71.49
N THR A 45 -12.82 -55.06 72.44
CA THR A 45 -12.81 -55.32 73.88
C THR A 45 -14.27 -55.35 74.34
N PRO A 46 -14.70 -56.18 75.33
CA PRO A 46 -16.12 -56.45 75.57
C PRO A 46 -16.92 -55.18 75.88
N GLU A 47 -17.98 -54.95 75.10
CA GLU A 47 -18.82 -53.74 75.12
C GLU A 47 -19.80 -53.71 76.31
N ASP A 48 -19.95 -52.51 76.88
CA ASP A 48 -21.09 -52.13 77.72
C ASP A 48 -22.30 -51.86 76.81
N PRO A 49 -23.41 -52.62 76.92
CA PRO A 49 -24.55 -52.52 76.01
C PRO A 49 -25.36 -51.21 76.10
N ASP A 50 -25.07 -50.34 77.08
CA ASP A 50 -25.71 -49.02 77.24
C ASP A 50 -24.82 -47.84 76.80
N ALA A 51 -23.63 -48.10 76.22
CA ALA A 51 -22.76 -47.06 75.70
C ALA A 51 -23.32 -46.46 74.40
N VAL A 52 -23.76 -45.20 74.46
CA VAL A 52 -24.14 -44.44 73.26
C VAL A 52 -22.87 -44.11 72.48
N GLU A 53 -22.70 -44.72 71.30
CA GLU A 53 -21.60 -44.38 70.39
C GLU A 53 -21.84 -42.96 69.82
N HIS A 54 -20.98 -42.02 70.20
CA HIS A 54 -21.00 -40.66 69.69
C HIS A 54 -20.16 -40.59 68.41
N LYS A 55 -20.78 -40.17 67.29
CA LYS A 55 -20.11 -40.06 66.00
C LYS A 55 -20.19 -38.63 65.48
N LEU A 56 -19.07 -37.92 65.61
CA LEU A 56 -18.91 -36.57 65.10
C LEU A 56 -18.95 -36.58 63.57
N THR A 57 -19.62 -35.58 63.00
CA THR A 57 -19.62 -35.30 61.56
C THR A 57 -19.42 -33.80 61.35
N LEU A 58 -18.54 -33.44 60.42
CA LEU A 58 -18.34 -32.06 59.98
C LEU A 58 -19.01 -31.83 58.62
N GLN A 59 -19.67 -30.68 58.48
CA GLN A 59 -20.31 -30.25 57.23
C GLN A 59 -20.04 -28.76 56.99
N GLY A 60 -20.18 -28.31 55.74
CA GLY A 60 -20.18 -26.89 55.36
C GLY A 60 -18.87 -26.33 54.83
N LEU A 61 -17.83 -27.15 54.65
CA LEU A 61 -16.59 -26.73 54.01
C LEU A 61 -16.74 -26.64 52.49
N GLU A 62 -16.16 -25.60 51.90
CA GLU A 62 -16.16 -25.36 50.45
C GLU A 62 -14.75 -25.06 49.96
N ASN A 63 -14.43 -25.38 48.71
CA ASN A 63 -13.18 -24.92 48.11
C ASN A 63 -13.23 -23.40 47.89
N VAL A 64 -12.08 -22.74 48.02
CA VAL A 64 -11.95 -21.28 47.87
C VAL A 64 -10.76 -20.94 46.98
N THR A 65 -10.78 -19.77 46.36
CA THR A 65 -9.63 -19.24 45.63
C THR A 65 -8.73 -18.45 46.58
N TYR A 66 -7.42 -18.55 46.39
CA TYR A 66 -6.44 -17.74 47.09
C TYR A 66 -6.79 -16.25 47.02
N ASN A 67 -6.80 -15.56 48.15
CA ASN A 67 -7.14 -14.13 48.21
C ASN A 67 -6.10 -13.26 48.92
N GLY A 68 -4.92 -13.80 49.24
CA GLY A 68 -3.86 -13.09 49.96
C GLY A 68 -4.04 -13.00 51.47
N SER A 69 -5.04 -13.67 52.04
CA SER A 69 -5.31 -13.69 53.49
C SER A 69 -5.54 -15.12 53.97
N SER A 70 -5.48 -15.32 55.30
CA SER A 70 -5.88 -16.59 55.91
C SER A 70 -7.38 -16.80 55.73
N GLN A 71 -7.77 -18.01 55.30
CA GLN A 71 -9.14 -18.36 54.89
C GLN A 71 -9.74 -19.53 55.70
N PRO A 72 -9.70 -19.55 57.06
CA PRO A 72 -10.40 -20.55 57.85
C PRO A 72 -11.92 -20.35 57.73
N GLN A 73 -12.66 -21.42 57.50
CA GLN A 73 -14.11 -21.38 57.26
C GLN A 73 -14.94 -21.62 58.53
N HIS A 74 -14.48 -21.08 59.65
CA HIS A 74 -15.06 -21.28 60.98
C HIS A 74 -16.59 -21.10 60.99
N GLU A 75 -17.07 -20.01 60.40
CA GLU A 75 -18.49 -19.65 60.35
C GLU A 75 -19.37 -20.61 59.53
N LYS A 76 -18.77 -21.38 58.61
CA LYS A 76 -19.49 -22.33 57.76
C LYS A 76 -19.57 -23.72 58.37
N ILE A 77 -18.72 -24.04 59.34
CA ILE A 77 -18.63 -25.38 59.92
C ILE A 77 -19.85 -25.67 60.79
N VAL A 78 -20.48 -26.80 60.53
CA VAL A 78 -21.51 -27.39 61.39
C VAL A 78 -21.04 -28.76 61.83
N VAL A 79 -20.79 -28.91 63.13
CA VAL A 79 -20.49 -30.21 63.76
C VAL A 79 -21.74 -30.80 64.36
N LYS A 80 -22.01 -32.07 64.05
CA LYS A 80 -23.14 -32.82 64.60
C LYS A 80 -22.71 -34.16 65.15
N ASP A 81 -23.46 -34.62 66.15
CA ASP A 81 -23.50 -36.01 66.60
C ASP A 81 -24.93 -36.53 66.34
N GLY A 82 -25.10 -37.39 65.34
CA GLY A 82 -26.41 -37.70 64.77
C GLY A 82 -27.13 -36.43 64.28
N ASP A 83 -28.34 -36.18 64.78
CA ASP A 83 -29.12 -34.97 64.47
C ASP A 83 -28.78 -33.77 65.36
N LYS A 84 -28.02 -33.98 66.45
CA LYS A 84 -27.72 -32.93 67.43
C LYS A 84 -26.58 -32.05 66.94
N LYS A 85 -26.87 -30.75 66.76
CA LYS A 85 -25.83 -29.73 66.54
C LYS A 85 -25.04 -29.49 67.83
N LEU A 86 -23.72 -29.56 67.72
CA LEU A 86 -22.80 -29.35 68.83
C LEU A 86 -22.33 -27.89 68.90
N VAL A 87 -21.91 -27.44 70.08
CA VAL A 87 -21.40 -26.09 70.32
C VAL A 87 -19.89 -26.11 70.52
N GLU A 88 -19.16 -25.34 69.73
CA GLU A 88 -17.71 -25.24 69.83
C GLU A 88 -17.25 -24.62 71.16
N GLY A 89 -16.08 -25.04 71.64
CA GLY A 89 -15.52 -24.69 72.94
C GLY A 89 -16.11 -25.51 74.08
N LYS A 90 -17.41 -25.82 74.00
CA LYS A 90 -18.14 -26.63 74.98
C LYS A 90 -18.08 -28.13 74.65
N ASP A 91 -18.58 -28.50 73.47
CA ASP A 91 -18.79 -29.90 73.06
C ASP A 91 -17.64 -30.42 72.17
N TYR A 92 -16.92 -29.52 71.49
CA TYR A 92 -15.73 -29.84 70.66
C TYR A 92 -14.78 -28.64 70.52
N GLU A 93 -13.59 -28.87 69.98
CA GLU A 93 -12.65 -27.86 69.49
C GLU A 93 -12.26 -28.14 68.03
N LEU A 94 -11.93 -27.11 67.27
CA LEU A 94 -11.40 -27.23 65.92
C LEU A 94 -9.88 -27.01 65.91
N ARG A 95 -9.18 -27.85 65.16
CA ARG A 95 -7.74 -27.71 64.87
C ARG A 95 -7.54 -27.63 63.39
N TRP A 96 -6.92 -26.56 62.93
CA TRP A 96 -6.65 -26.32 61.51
C TRP A 96 -5.23 -26.72 61.15
N SER A 97 -5.01 -26.95 59.86
CA SER A 97 -3.66 -27.06 59.30
C SER A 97 -2.86 -25.80 59.58
N SER A 98 -1.53 -25.94 59.64
CA SER A 98 -0.63 -24.81 59.93
C SER A 98 -0.70 -23.71 58.87
N ASP A 99 -1.00 -24.08 57.62
CA ASP A 99 -1.22 -23.14 56.53
C ASP A 99 -2.71 -23.16 56.15
N THR A 100 -3.33 -21.99 56.21
CA THR A 100 -4.72 -21.73 55.80
C THR A 100 -4.80 -20.56 54.83
N THR A 101 -3.65 -20.15 54.27
CA THR A 101 -3.51 -18.98 53.40
C THR A 101 -3.11 -19.40 52.00
N ASN A 102 -2.08 -20.24 51.87
CA ASN A 102 -1.53 -20.59 50.56
C ASN A 102 -2.33 -21.71 49.89
N VAL A 103 -2.14 -21.83 48.58
CA VAL A 103 -2.76 -22.88 47.77
C VAL A 103 -2.41 -24.26 48.29
N GLY A 104 -3.41 -25.13 48.35
CA GLY A 104 -3.26 -26.52 48.78
C GLY A 104 -4.44 -27.03 49.60
N THR A 105 -4.25 -28.21 50.17
CA THR A 105 -5.25 -28.86 51.03
C THR A 105 -5.18 -28.31 52.44
N VAL A 106 -6.29 -27.77 52.93
CA VAL A 106 -6.46 -27.41 54.33
C VAL A 106 -7.29 -28.48 55.01
N ARG A 107 -6.69 -29.14 56.01
CA ARG A 107 -7.39 -30.05 56.92
C ARG A 107 -7.89 -29.31 58.14
N VAL A 108 -9.13 -29.60 58.52
CA VAL A 108 -9.72 -29.26 59.82
C VAL A 108 -10.07 -30.54 60.57
N THR A 109 -9.56 -30.65 61.78
CA THR A 109 -9.84 -31.75 62.71
C THR A 109 -10.79 -31.24 63.79
N VAL A 110 -11.94 -31.90 63.95
CA VAL A 110 -12.79 -31.73 65.13
C VAL A 110 -12.29 -32.68 66.21
N VAL A 111 -12.12 -32.15 67.42
CA VAL A 111 -11.77 -32.91 68.60
C VAL A 111 -12.92 -32.76 69.59
N GLY A 112 -13.68 -33.81 69.80
CA GLY A 112 -14.80 -33.79 70.73
C GLY A 112 -14.35 -33.72 72.19
N LYS A 113 -15.24 -33.25 73.06
CA LYS A 113 -14.99 -33.05 74.48
C LYS A 113 -16.06 -33.70 75.34
N GLY A 114 -15.65 -34.12 76.54
CA GLY A 114 -16.57 -34.68 77.54
C GLY A 114 -17.20 -35.98 77.03
N ASN A 115 -18.53 -35.98 76.88
CA ASN A 115 -19.25 -37.16 76.40
C ASN A 115 -19.07 -37.40 74.89
N TYR A 116 -18.58 -36.41 74.14
CA TYR A 116 -18.37 -36.50 72.70
C TYR A 116 -16.94 -36.94 72.33
N ASP A 117 -16.28 -37.74 73.18
CA ASP A 117 -14.88 -38.16 73.01
C ASP A 117 -14.64 -38.81 71.64
N GLY A 118 -13.62 -38.33 70.92
CA GLY A 118 -13.31 -38.76 69.56
C GLY A 118 -12.80 -37.62 68.66
N GLU A 119 -12.21 -38.01 67.52
CA GLU A 119 -11.73 -37.07 66.50
C GLU A 119 -12.33 -37.43 65.14
N ASP A 120 -12.68 -36.40 64.36
CA ASP A 120 -13.01 -36.55 62.94
C ASP A 120 -12.36 -35.40 62.16
N TRP A 121 -12.29 -35.50 60.84
CA TRP A 121 -11.66 -34.46 60.03
C TRP A 121 -12.35 -34.29 58.69
N ALA A 122 -12.20 -33.11 58.14
CA ALA A 122 -12.60 -32.79 56.78
C ALA A 122 -11.56 -31.88 56.13
N GLU A 123 -11.58 -31.83 54.79
CA GLU A 123 -10.61 -31.09 53.99
C GLU A 123 -11.33 -30.19 52.98
N TYR A 124 -10.70 -29.08 52.65
CA TYR A 124 -11.05 -28.23 51.50
C TYR A 124 -9.79 -27.74 50.80
N GLN A 125 -9.94 -27.27 49.57
CA GLN A 125 -8.85 -26.76 48.74
C GLN A 125 -8.84 -25.24 48.72
N ILE A 126 -7.66 -24.65 48.90
CA ILE A 126 -7.36 -23.29 48.45
C ILE A 126 -6.78 -23.43 47.04
N MET A 127 -7.53 -22.97 46.03
CA MET A 127 -7.19 -23.03 44.61
C MET A 127 -6.34 -21.82 44.21
N HIS A 128 -5.54 -21.97 43.15
CA HIS A 128 -4.74 -20.87 42.59
C HIS A 128 -5.61 -19.68 42.19
N PHE A 129 -5.12 -18.47 42.45
CA PHE A 129 -5.74 -17.25 41.92
C PHE A 129 -5.37 -17.09 40.44
N PRO A 130 -6.34 -16.94 39.52
CA PRO A 130 -6.06 -16.76 38.11
C PRO A 130 -5.48 -15.36 37.84
N VAL A 131 -4.38 -15.30 37.10
CA VAL A 131 -3.77 -14.04 36.64
C VAL A 131 -3.54 -14.12 35.14
N THR A 132 -3.69 -12.99 34.45
CA THR A 132 -3.39 -12.88 33.03
C THR A 132 -2.29 -11.86 32.82
N VAL A 133 -1.28 -12.23 32.03
CA VAL A 133 -0.24 -11.33 31.51
C VAL A 133 -0.56 -11.07 30.04
N THR A 134 -0.91 -9.83 29.72
CA THR A 134 -1.28 -9.40 28.36
C THR A 134 -0.16 -8.56 27.78
N ALA A 135 0.38 -8.95 26.63
CA ALA A 135 1.33 -8.10 25.92
C ALA A 135 0.67 -6.77 25.57
N ASN A 136 1.45 -5.69 25.59
CA ASN A 136 0.97 -4.40 25.11
C ASN A 136 1.49 -4.20 23.68
N GLY A 137 0.57 -3.86 22.77
CA GLY A 137 0.90 -3.52 21.40
C GLY A 137 1.98 -2.44 21.31
N ALA A 138 2.85 -2.58 20.33
CA ALA A 138 3.97 -1.68 20.09
C ALA A 138 4.24 -1.58 18.58
N GLY A 139 5.24 -0.79 18.19
CA GLY A 139 5.59 -0.69 16.79
C GLY A 139 6.73 0.27 16.52
N LYS A 140 7.13 0.34 15.27
CA LYS A 140 8.24 1.17 14.80
C LYS A 140 8.08 1.53 13.33
N THR A 141 8.82 2.54 12.89
CA THR A 141 9.03 2.77 11.46
C THR A 141 10.19 1.93 10.95
N TYR A 142 10.09 1.42 9.73
CA TYR A 142 11.14 0.63 9.08
C TYR A 142 12.52 1.30 9.17
N GLY A 143 13.53 0.51 9.53
CA GLY A 143 14.91 0.97 9.69
C GLY A 143 15.23 1.71 10.99
N THR A 144 14.25 1.92 11.88
CA THR A 144 14.49 2.44 13.24
C THR A 144 14.79 1.31 14.23
N ALA A 145 15.17 1.64 15.47
CA ALA A 145 15.40 0.64 16.52
C ALA A 145 14.07 0.22 17.18
N ASP A 146 14.01 -1.02 17.66
CA ASP A 146 12.84 -1.53 18.38
C ASP A 146 12.65 -0.80 19.71
N PRO A 147 11.41 -0.41 20.08
CA PRO A 147 11.12 0.03 21.44
C PRO A 147 11.18 -1.15 22.42
N ALA A 148 11.23 -0.83 23.72
CA ALA A 148 11.10 -1.85 24.75
C ALA A 148 9.71 -2.48 24.70
N LEU A 149 9.65 -3.81 24.62
CA LEU A 149 8.39 -4.55 24.71
C LEU A 149 7.89 -4.55 26.16
N THR A 150 6.57 -4.45 26.34
CA THR A 150 5.95 -4.40 27.65
C THR A 150 4.71 -5.30 27.71
N ALA A 151 4.28 -5.65 28.92
CA ALA A 151 3.05 -6.38 29.18
C ALA A 151 2.36 -5.83 30.44
N THR A 152 1.07 -6.08 30.58
CA THR A 152 0.26 -5.75 31.75
C THR A 152 -0.16 -7.01 32.48
N VAL A 153 -0.05 -6.98 33.80
CA VAL A 153 -0.52 -8.07 34.67
C VAL A 153 -1.91 -7.68 35.19
N SER A 154 -2.88 -8.59 35.11
CA SER A 154 -4.22 -8.37 35.65
C SER A 154 -4.19 -8.12 37.16
N GLN A 155 -5.30 -7.59 37.71
CA GLN A 155 -5.42 -7.39 39.15
C GLN A 155 -5.20 -8.70 39.92
N LYS A 156 -4.48 -8.61 41.04
CA LYS A 156 -4.17 -9.73 41.93
C LYS A 156 -4.13 -9.24 43.39
N PRO A 157 -4.21 -10.16 44.38
CA PRO A 157 -4.01 -9.82 45.79
C PRO A 157 -2.71 -9.05 46.06
N SER A 158 -2.76 -8.12 47.03
CA SER A 158 -1.61 -7.30 47.46
C SER A 158 -0.77 -8.04 48.49
N ASP A 159 -0.18 -9.16 48.07
CA ASP A 159 0.63 -10.08 48.90
C ASP A 159 2.14 -9.86 48.77
N GLY A 160 2.56 -8.91 47.92
CA GLY A 160 3.98 -8.62 47.65
C GLY A 160 4.69 -9.64 46.75
N PHE A 161 3.97 -10.61 46.18
CA PHE A 161 4.52 -11.53 45.19
C PHE A 161 4.46 -10.91 43.78
N ASP A 162 5.55 -10.91 43.03
CA ASP A 162 5.56 -10.43 41.65
C ASP A 162 5.49 -11.60 40.66
N ILE A 163 4.64 -11.46 39.64
CA ILE A 163 4.57 -12.44 38.54
C ILE A 163 5.79 -12.25 37.64
N ALA A 164 6.59 -13.30 37.48
CA ALA A 164 7.73 -13.31 36.59
C ALA A 164 7.29 -13.69 35.16
N TYR A 165 7.71 -12.89 34.18
CA TYR A 165 7.45 -13.16 32.76
C TYR A 165 8.56 -12.54 31.90
N ASN A 166 8.66 -13.01 30.66
CA ASN A 166 9.41 -12.36 29.59
C ASN A 166 8.44 -11.95 28.47
N VAL A 167 8.87 -11.02 27.62
CA VAL A 167 8.12 -10.61 26.43
C VAL A 167 9.04 -10.68 25.23
N THR A 168 8.62 -11.39 24.19
CA THR A 168 9.35 -11.53 22.93
C THR A 168 8.46 -11.15 21.76
N ARG A 169 9.06 -10.94 20.59
CA ARG A 169 8.36 -10.70 19.33
C ARG A 169 8.84 -11.72 18.29
N ALA A 170 7.94 -12.11 17.39
CA ALA A 170 8.30 -12.89 16.20
C ALA A 170 9.43 -12.21 15.40
N PRO A 171 10.38 -12.97 14.83
CA PRO A 171 11.50 -12.39 14.10
C PRO A 171 11.04 -11.74 12.79
N GLY A 172 11.66 -10.61 12.44
CA GLY A 172 11.46 -9.92 11.16
C GLY A 172 11.55 -8.41 11.31
N GLU A 173 11.91 -7.76 10.21
CA GLU A 173 12.17 -6.32 10.13
C GLU A 173 11.49 -5.64 8.95
N ASP A 174 10.81 -6.40 8.09
CA ASP A 174 10.08 -5.84 6.96
C ASP A 174 8.76 -5.20 7.44
N VAL A 175 8.13 -4.41 6.58
CA VAL A 175 6.84 -3.80 6.90
C VAL A 175 5.78 -4.89 6.98
N ASP A 176 5.35 -5.19 8.20
CA ASP A 176 4.35 -6.21 8.52
C ASP A 176 3.96 -6.12 10.00
N ASP A 177 3.00 -6.96 10.37
CA ASP A 177 2.60 -7.21 11.75
C ASP A 177 3.32 -8.43 12.31
N TYR A 178 3.88 -8.28 13.51
CA TYR A 178 4.61 -9.33 14.21
C TYR A 178 3.99 -9.61 15.57
N VAL A 179 3.73 -10.87 15.87
CA VAL A 179 3.13 -11.25 17.16
C VAL A 179 4.12 -11.01 18.31
N ILE A 180 3.64 -10.32 19.35
CA ILE A 180 4.28 -10.18 20.65
C ILE A 180 3.76 -11.28 21.57
N THR A 181 4.67 -12.10 22.09
CA THR A 181 4.36 -13.24 22.94
C THR A 181 4.97 -13.05 24.33
N PRO A 182 4.14 -12.79 25.35
CA PRO A 182 4.59 -12.92 26.73
C PRO A 182 4.66 -14.40 27.11
N SER A 183 5.64 -14.77 27.95
CA SER A 183 5.80 -16.14 28.41
C SER A 183 6.43 -16.24 29.79
N GLY A 184 6.18 -17.35 30.46
CA GLY A 184 6.69 -17.68 31.79
C GLY A 184 6.00 -18.94 32.30
N ASP A 185 6.30 -19.31 33.54
CA ASP A 185 5.68 -20.49 34.15
C ASP A 185 4.17 -20.28 34.34
N GLU A 186 3.39 -21.32 34.08
CA GLU A 186 1.93 -21.31 34.27
C GLU A 186 1.57 -21.29 35.77
N ILE A 187 2.39 -21.89 36.63
CA ILE A 187 2.17 -21.90 38.07
C ILE A 187 3.30 -21.14 38.76
N GLN A 188 2.93 -20.06 39.44
CA GLN A 188 3.87 -19.21 40.17
C GLN A 188 3.35 -18.97 41.59
N GLY A 189 3.85 -19.77 42.54
CA GLY A 189 3.37 -19.74 43.92
C GLY A 189 1.86 -20.01 43.99
N ASN A 190 1.11 -19.07 44.56
CA ASN A 190 -0.35 -19.17 44.71
C ASN A 190 -1.14 -18.81 43.45
N TYR A 191 -0.46 -18.57 42.32
CA TYR A 191 -1.08 -18.06 41.10
C TYR A 191 -1.03 -19.09 39.96
N ARG A 192 -2.09 -19.07 39.14
CA ARG A 192 -2.10 -19.70 37.82
C ARG A 192 -2.12 -18.60 36.77
N VAL A 193 -1.06 -18.52 35.97
CA VAL A 193 -0.80 -17.44 35.03
C VAL A 193 -1.15 -17.88 33.60
N SER A 194 -1.93 -17.05 32.93
CA SER A 194 -2.25 -17.16 31.49
C SER A 194 -1.59 -16.02 30.72
N TYR A 195 -1.27 -16.25 29.45
CA TYR A 195 -0.54 -15.30 28.61
C TYR A 195 -1.38 -14.96 27.37
N VAL A 196 -1.53 -13.66 27.10
CA VAL A 196 -2.27 -13.15 25.94
C VAL A 196 -1.31 -12.36 25.05
N THR A 197 -1.28 -12.71 23.77
CA THR A 197 -0.42 -12.08 22.76
C THR A 197 -1.01 -10.75 22.28
N ASP A 198 -0.17 -9.91 21.69
CA ASP A 198 -0.58 -8.68 21.00
C ASP A 198 0.29 -8.48 19.74
N ILE A 199 0.18 -7.35 19.05
CA ILE A 199 0.86 -7.08 17.78
C ILE A 199 1.93 -6.00 17.94
N PHE A 200 3.04 -6.21 17.23
CA PHE A 200 4.05 -5.22 16.95
C PHE A 200 4.01 -4.85 15.47
N GLU A 201 3.67 -3.61 15.16
CA GLU A 201 3.52 -3.14 13.78
C GLU A 201 4.82 -2.46 13.30
N ILE A 202 5.35 -2.90 12.16
CA ILE A 202 6.41 -2.17 11.44
C ILE A 202 5.77 -1.42 10.27
N VAL A 203 5.76 -0.09 10.35
CA VAL A 203 5.22 0.75 9.28
C VAL A 203 6.30 1.19 8.29
N ALA A 204 5.90 1.45 7.05
CA ALA A 204 6.81 1.88 6.00
C ALA A 204 7.53 3.19 6.33
N SER A 205 8.78 3.32 5.87
CA SER A 205 9.58 4.52 6.09
C SER A 205 9.35 5.57 5.00
N GLY A 206 9.10 6.81 5.41
CA GLY A 206 9.04 7.98 4.51
C GLY A 206 10.42 8.54 4.12
N ALA A 207 11.52 7.87 4.46
CA ALA A 207 12.88 8.38 4.22
C ALA A 207 13.35 8.27 2.76
N ASN A 208 12.60 7.62 1.87
CA ASN A 208 12.94 7.56 0.46
C ASN A 208 12.61 8.91 -0.22
N VAL A 209 13.59 9.48 -0.92
CA VAL A 209 13.47 10.78 -1.57
C VAL A 209 14.03 10.69 -2.98
N VAL A 210 13.28 11.20 -3.96
CA VAL A 210 13.73 11.31 -5.36
C VAL A 210 14.43 12.64 -5.58
N THR A 211 15.53 12.59 -6.30
CA THR A 211 16.18 13.76 -6.90
C THR A 211 16.33 13.53 -8.40
N VAL A 212 16.31 14.59 -9.21
CA VAL A 212 16.51 14.48 -10.65
C VAL A 212 17.74 15.31 -11.01
N SER A 213 18.83 14.64 -11.36
CA SER A 213 20.20 15.20 -11.39
C SER A 213 20.42 16.33 -12.41
N ASN A 214 19.46 16.56 -13.31
CA ASN A 214 19.51 17.65 -14.30
C ASN A 214 18.64 18.85 -13.93
N LEU A 215 18.22 18.96 -12.66
CA LEU A 215 17.66 20.18 -12.05
C LEU A 215 18.78 21.07 -11.48
N SER A 216 19.90 21.21 -12.20
CA SER A 216 21.06 21.97 -11.70
C SER A 216 20.78 23.47 -11.58
N ASP A 217 19.81 23.98 -12.33
CA ASP A 217 19.18 25.28 -12.12
C ASP A 217 17.69 25.04 -11.90
N ALA A 218 17.01 25.91 -11.14
CA ALA A 218 15.60 25.81 -10.73
C ALA A 218 14.56 25.68 -11.89
N THR A 219 15.00 25.48 -13.14
CA THR A 219 14.22 25.50 -14.39
C THR A 219 14.21 24.19 -15.17
N GLY A 220 15.05 23.19 -14.83
CA GLY A 220 15.06 21.87 -15.51
C GLY A 220 16.11 21.72 -16.62
N LEU A 221 16.12 20.55 -17.27
CA LEU A 221 17.08 20.20 -18.32
C LEU A 221 16.79 21.03 -19.58
N THR A 222 17.77 21.77 -20.08
CA THR A 222 17.63 22.58 -21.30
C THR A 222 18.71 22.22 -22.33
N LYS A 223 18.31 22.05 -23.59
CA LYS A 223 19.24 21.89 -24.72
C LYS A 223 18.72 22.56 -26.00
N THR A 224 19.57 22.68 -27.02
CA THR A 224 19.14 23.08 -28.37
C THR A 224 18.86 21.83 -29.21
N TYR A 225 17.89 21.90 -30.11
CA TYR A 225 17.54 20.80 -31.01
C TYR A 225 18.77 20.30 -31.78
N ASP A 226 19.07 19.01 -31.60
CA ASP A 226 20.21 18.30 -32.19
C ASP A 226 19.78 16.98 -32.86
N GLY A 227 18.48 16.69 -32.88
CA GLY A 227 17.91 15.44 -33.39
C GLY A 227 18.08 14.22 -32.48
N ALA A 228 18.75 14.35 -31.33
CA ALA A 228 18.94 13.26 -30.38
C ALA A 228 17.82 13.23 -29.33
N ALA A 229 17.43 12.03 -28.89
CA ALA A 229 16.46 11.86 -27.82
C ALA A 229 17.03 12.32 -26.48
N THR A 230 16.17 12.80 -25.59
CA THR A 230 16.56 13.29 -24.26
C THR A 230 15.48 12.98 -23.25
N SER A 231 15.92 12.53 -22.07
CA SER A 231 15.08 12.07 -20.97
C SER A 231 15.59 12.60 -19.65
N VAL A 232 14.74 12.54 -18.63
CA VAL A 232 15.16 12.81 -17.25
C VAL A 232 16.01 11.66 -16.71
N SER A 233 16.89 11.95 -15.77
CA SER A 233 17.73 10.95 -15.09
C SER A 233 17.55 11.10 -13.57
N PRO A 234 16.56 10.41 -12.99
CA PRO A 234 16.31 10.47 -11.56
C PRO A 234 17.26 9.57 -10.77
N THR A 235 17.47 9.91 -9.51
CA THR A 235 18.08 9.06 -8.48
C THR A 235 17.21 9.08 -7.24
N ALA A 236 17.33 8.06 -6.39
CA ALA A 236 16.58 7.95 -5.15
C ALA A 236 17.55 7.75 -3.98
N ALA A 237 17.19 8.23 -2.80
CA ALA A 237 17.98 8.05 -1.59
C ALA A 237 18.13 6.56 -1.22
N VAL A 238 17.11 5.75 -1.48
CA VAL A 238 17.13 4.30 -1.25
C VAL A 238 17.65 3.59 -2.50
N ALA A 239 18.76 2.88 -2.36
CA ALA A 239 19.36 2.09 -3.43
C ALA A 239 18.41 0.97 -3.91
N GLY A 240 18.39 0.71 -5.22
CA GLY A 240 17.51 -0.30 -5.82
C GLY A 240 16.06 0.15 -6.00
N SER A 241 15.72 1.40 -5.68
CA SER A 241 14.39 1.95 -5.97
C SER A 241 14.05 1.84 -7.46
N THR A 242 12.81 1.50 -7.75
CA THR A 242 12.23 1.58 -9.10
C THR A 242 11.59 2.95 -9.29
N PHE A 243 11.53 3.43 -10.53
CA PHE A 243 10.94 4.73 -10.85
C PHE A 243 9.68 4.57 -11.68
N GLU A 244 8.73 5.47 -11.42
CA GLU A 244 7.57 5.68 -12.26
C GLU A 244 7.54 7.13 -12.75
N TYR A 245 7.04 7.29 -13.97
CA TYR A 245 7.03 8.54 -14.72
C TYR A 245 5.62 8.87 -15.16
N SER A 246 5.30 10.16 -15.20
CA SER A 246 4.02 10.67 -15.68
C SER A 246 4.19 11.98 -16.43
N LEU A 247 3.46 12.18 -17.52
CA LEU A 247 3.43 13.44 -18.27
C LEU A 247 2.32 14.39 -17.81
N ASP A 248 1.31 13.87 -17.10
CA ASP A 248 0.15 14.62 -16.62
C ASP A 248 0.07 14.69 -15.08
N GLY A 249 0.93 13.95 -14.37
CA GLY A 249 0.96 13.85 -12.91
C GLY A 249 -0.07 12.85 -12.35
N VAL A 250 -0.82 12.16 -13.20
CA VAL A 250 -1.93 11.28 -12.82
C VAL A 250 -1.69 9.85 -13.32
N ASN A 251 -1.31 9.69 -14.59
CA ASN A 251 -1.07 8.40 -15.22
C ASN A 251 0.42 8.05 -15.13
N TRP A 252 0.73 6.97 -14.42
CA TRP A 252 2.11 6.56 -14.08
C TRP A 252 2.52 5.33 -14.89
N THR A 253 3.76 5.34 -15.39
CA THR A 253 4.35 4.21 -16.13
C THR A 253 5.81 3.99 -15.71
N ALA A 254 6.31 2.76 -15.80
CA ALA A 254 7.73 2.46 -15.53
C ALA A 254 8.67 2.94 -16.66
N ALA A 255 8.13 3.28 -17.83
CA ALA A 255 8.92 3.69 -18.97
C ALA A 255 9.33 5.16 -18.85
N ASN A 256 10.64 5.43 -18.89
CA ASN A 256 11.16 6.80 -18.88
C ASN A 256 10.86 7.48 -20.23
N PRO A 257 10.07 8.57 -20.26
CA PRO A 257 9.74 9.25 -21.51
C PRO A 257 10.97 9.90 -22.14
N SER A 258 11.00 9.97 -23.47
CA SER A 258 12.07 10.63 -24.22
C SER A 258 11.51 11.61 -25.24
N PHE A 259 12.22 12.72 -25.43
CA PHE A 259 11.82 13.82 -26.30
C PHE A 259 12.93 14.16 -27.29
N THR A 260 12.58 14.37 -28.54
CA THR A 260 13.51 14.70 -29.63
C THR A 260 13.24 16.08 -30.22
N ASN A 261 11.98 16.48 -30.30
CA ASN A 261 11.55 17.73 -30.94
C ASN A 261 11.63 18.92 -29.99
N ALA A 262 11.68 20.13 -30.56
CA ALA A 262 11.63 21.36 -29.82
C ALA A 262 10.31 21.52 -29.07
N GLY A 263 10.39 22.02 -27.84
CA GLY A 263 9.26 22.12 -26.94
C GLY A 263 9.70 22.09 -25.48
N THR A 264 8.74 22.33 -24.58
CA THR A 264 8.92 22.20 -23.14
C THR A 264 8.01 21.10 -22.64
N TYR A 265 8.61 20.09 -22.04
CA TYR A 265 7.95 18.89 -21.56
C TYR A 265 8.06 18.83 -20.03
N SER A 266 6.96 18.53 -19.36
CA SER A 266 6.96 18.25 -17.92
C SER A 266 6.92 16.74 -17.69
N VAL A 267 7.79 16.26 -16.81
CA VAL A 267 7.84 14.87 -16.39
C VAL A 267 7.78 14.84 -14.87
N TRP A 268 6.76 14.18 -14.35
CA TRP A 268 6.66 13.85 -12.95
C TRP A 268 7.35 12.52 -12.71
N VAL A 269 8.11 12.44 -11.62
CA VAL A 269 8.87 11.24 -11.25
C VAL A 269 8.58 10.92 -9.79
N ARG A 270 8.32 9.65 -9.50
CA ARG A 270 8.29 9.11 -8.13
C ARG A 270 9.04 7.78 -8.10
N ALA A 271 9.45 7.37 -6.92
CA ALA A 271 10.14 6.11 -6.71
C ALA A 271 9.40 5.20 -5.73
N ASN A 272 9.59 3.90 -5.93
CA ASN A 272 9.07 2.84 -5.08
C ASN A 272 10.23 1.97 -4.60
N ALA A 273 10.19 1.58 -3.33
CA ALA A 273 11.11 0.63 -2.74
C ALA A 273 10.37 -0.19 -1.67
N ALA A 274 10.71 -1.46 -1.53
CA ALA A 274 10.11 -2.31 -0.50
C ALA A 274 10.35 -1.71 0.89
N ASN A 275 9.35 -1.76 1.77
CA ASN A 275 9.37 -1.21 3.13
C ASN A 275 9.45 0.33 3.23
N TYR A 276 9.40 1.05 2.11
CA TYR A 276 9.33 2.49 2.08
C TYR A 276 8.00 2.94 1.48
N GLU A 277 7.52 4.09 1.93
CA GLU A 277 6.41 4.76 1.26
C GLU A 277 6.83 5.13 -0.17
N THR A 278 5.87 5.09 -1.11
CA THR A 278 6.07 5.69 -2.42
C THR A 278 6.42 7.16 -2.25
N THR A 279 7.53 7.59 -2.84
CA THR A 279 8.01 8.96 -2.63
C THR A 279 7.02 9.98 -3.17
N ARG A 280 6.98 11.17 -2.57
CA ARG A 280 6.31 12.32 -3.17
C ARG A 280 6.82 12.55 -4.60
N ALA A 281 5.88 12.75 -5.53
CA ALA A 281 6.21 13.06 -6.91
C ALA A 281 7.00 14.37 -7.04
N VAL A 282 8.10 14.31 -7.78
CA VAL A 282 8.94 15.46 -8.14
C VAL A 282 8.67 15.81 -9.60
N ARG A 283 8.42 17.09 -9.87
CA ARG A 283 8.27 17.59 -11.25
C ARG A 283 9.64 18.01 -11.79
N ALA A 284 9.97 17.54 -12.99
CA ALA A 284 11.10 17.97 -13.78
C ALA A 284 10.63 18.54 -15.13
N THR A 285 11.35 19.53 -15.65
CA THR A 285 11.14 20.08 -16.99
C THR A 285 12.27 19.69 -17.93
N VAL A 286 11.91 19.38 -19.17
CA VAL A 286 12.83 19.17 -20.29
C VAL A 286 12.48 20.18 -21.38
N THR A 287 13.38 21.11 -21.66
CA THR A 287 13.22 22.13 -22.69
C THR A 287 14.21 21.89 -23.83
N ILE A 288 13.68 21.70 -25.03
CA ILE A 288 14.44 21.60 -26.27
C ILE A 288 14.16 22.87 -27.06
N ASN A 289 15.13 23.77 -27.12
CA ASN A 289 15.04 25.03 -27.85
C ASN A 289 15.16 24.78 -29.36
N PRO A 290 14.39 25.48 -30.21
CA PRO A 290 14.58 25.42 -31.65
C PRO A 290 16.01 25.78 -32.05
N ARG A 291 16.57 25.04 -33.00
CA ARG A 291 17.92 25.30 -33.52
C ARG A 291 17.89 26.47 -34.52
N PRO A 292 18.82 27.44 -34.45
CA PRO A 292 18.93 28.47 -35.48
C PRO A 292 19.28 27.87 -36.85
N ALA A 293 18.55 28.26 -37.89
CA ALA A 293 18.86 27.94 -39.28
C ALA A 293 18.80 29.20 -40.14
N VAL A 294 19.67 29.30 -41.15
CA VAL A 294 19.76 30.48 -42.02
C VAL A 294 19.61 30.06 -43.47
N ILE A 295 18.68 30.71 -44.17
CA ILE A 295 18.51 30.63 -45.62
C ILE A 295 19.00 31.94 -46.22
N VAL A 296 19.99 31.87 -47.11
CA VAL A 296 20.52 33.03 -47.83
C VAL A 296 20.16 32.89 -49.30
N ALA A 297 19.33 33.81 -49.81
CA ALA A 297 19.03 33.89 -51.23
C ALA A 297 20.15 34.63 -51.97
N ASN A 298 20.67 34.04 -53.04
CA ASN A 298 21.70 34.67 -53.85
C ASN A 298 21.11 35.83 -54.66
N SER A 299 21.89 36.90 -54.82
CA SER A 299 21.51 37.98 -55.73
C SER A 299 21.60 37.51 -57.18
N ALA A 300 20.71 38.01 -58.04
CA ALA A 300 20.65 37.61 -59.43
C ALA A 300 20.46 38.81 -60.36
N THR A 301 20.79 38.64 -61.64
CA THR A 301 20.68 39.69 -62.65
C THR A 301 20.10 39.17 -63.95
N LYS A 302 19.39 40.01 -64.69
CA LYS A 302 18.99 39.74 -66.08
C LYS A 302 19.19 40.95 -66.98
N THR A 303 19.21 40.74 -68.29
CA THR A 303 19.07 41.83 -69.29
C THR A 303 17.60 42.09 -69.58
N ALA A 304 17.22 43.35 -69.83
CA ALA A 304 15.85 43.74 -70.15
C ALA A 304 15.30 42.94 -71.35
N GLY A 305 14.09 42.39 -71.20
CA GLY A 305 13.44 41.53 -72.21
C GLY A 305 13.86 40.05 -72.17
N ALA A 306 14.85 39.67 -71.37
CA ALA A 306 15.16 38.26 -71.11
C ALA A 306 14.26 37.67 -70.02
N ALA A 307 14.11 36.34 -70.04
CA ALA A 307 13.47 35.59 -68.96
C ALA A 307 14.25 35.73 -67.65
N ASP A 308 13.58 35.50 -66.52
CA ASP A 308 14.23 35.48 -65.22
C ASP A 308 15.25 34.32 -65.14
N PRO A 309 16.41 34.55 -64.51
CA PRO A 309 17.35 33.46 -64.25
C PRO A 309 16.77 32.48 -63.22
N ILE A 310 17.36 31.29 -63.14
CA ILE A 310 17.10 30.40 -62.02
C ILE A 310 17.64 31.05 -60.75
N PHE A 311 16.77 31.34 -59.79
CA PHE A 311 17.17 31.84 -58.49
C PHE A 311 17.78 30.71 -57.65
N THR A 312 18.84 31.02 -56.91
CA THR A 312 19.58 30.06 -56.09
C THR A 312 19.81 30.62 -54.69
N GLY A 313 20.27 29.77 -53.77
CA GLY A 313 20.63 30.18 -52.42
C GLY A 313 21.21 29.01 -51.63
N THR A 314 21.54 29.26 -50.37
CA THR A 314 22.16 28.29 -49.48
C THR A 314 21.39 28.18 -48.17
N VAL A 315 21.34 26.98 -47.61
CA VAL A 315 20.73 26.70 -46.30
C VAL A 315 21.81 26.19 -45.36
N THR A 316 21.89 26.75 -44.15
CA THR A 316 22.87 26.36 -43.13
C THR A 316 22.19 26.18 -41.77
N GLY A 317 22.84 25.45 -40.85
CA GLY A 317 22.35 25.26 -39.48
C GLY A 317 21.38 24.09 -39.27
N LEU A 318 21.06 23.32 -40.31
CA LEU A 318 20.20 22.13 -40.19
C LEU A 318 20.95 20.94 -39.57
N VAL A 319 20.24 20.14 -38.77
CA VAL A 319 20.69 18.84 -38.26
C VAL A 319 20.66 17.81 -39.39
N ARG A 320 19.55 17.71 -40.13
CA ARG A 320 19.44 16.85 -41.31
C ARG A 320 19.09 17.67 -42.55
N ALA A 321 19.74 17.35 -43.67
CA ALA A 321 19.38 17.91 -44.95
C ALA A 321 17.92 17.54 -45.27
N GLY A 322 17.09 18.54 -45.59
CA GLY A 322 15.67 18.34 -45.87
C GLY A 322 14.72 18.56 -44.70
N ASP A 323 15.20 18.90 -43.50
CA ASP A 323 14.31 19.22 -42.36
C ASP A 323 13.39 20.43 -42.62
N LEU A 324 13.71 21.28 -43.60
CA LEU A 324 12.86 22.39 -44.09
C LEU A 324 12.16 22.06 -45.43
N GLY A 325 12.10 20.78 -45.79
CA GLY A 325 11.59 20.33 -47.09
C GLY A 325 12.43 20.82 -48.27
N ALA A 326 11.81 20.88 -49.45
CA ALA A 326 12.41 21.48 -50.63
C ALA A 326 12.37 23.01 -50.52
N VAL A 327 13.55 23.64 -50.52
CA VAL A 327 13.67 25.10 -50.49
C VAL A 327 13.73 25.62 -51.92
N SER A 328 12.79 26.49 -52.30
CA SER A 328 12.75 27.15 -53.60
C SER A 328 12.98 28.65 -53.46
N PHE A 329 13.62 29.25 -54.46
CA PHE A 329 13.94 30.67 -54.49
C PHE A 329 13.15 31.36 -55.58
N GLY A 330 12.64 32.55 -55.26
CA GLY A 330 11.81 33.32 -56.18
C GLY A 330 11.83 34.79 -55.81
N ARG A 331 11.52 35.66 -56.78
CA ARG A 331 11.36 37.09 -56.53
C ARG A 331 9.92 37.45 -56.17
N SER A 332 9.75 38.40 -55.27
CA SER A 332 8.44 38.89 -54.82
C SER A 332 7.82 39.94 -55.74
N ASN A 333 8.60 40.51 -56.67
CA ASN A 333 8.15 41.58 -57.57
C ASN A 333 8.17 41.13 -59.05
N ALA A 334 7.34 41.78 -59.86
CA ALA A 334 7.25 41.55 -61.31
C ALA A 334 7.92 42.67 -62.13
N ALA A 335 8.93 43.35 -61.56
CA ALA A 335 9.53 44.52 -62.20
C ALA A 335 10.42 44.14 -63.40
N GLU A 336 10.20 44.79 -64.54
CA GLU A 336 10.89 44.52 -65.81
C GLU A 336 11.74 45.71 -66.30
N GLY A 337 11.59 46.89 -65.68
CA GLY A 337 12.37 48.08 -66.00
C GLY A 337 13.84 47.90 -65.61
N VAL A 338 14.73 48.53 -66.37
CA VAL A 338 16.16 48.61 -66.02
C VAL A 338 16.31 49.28 -64.65
N GLY A 339 17.01 48.62 -63.72
CA GLY A 339 17.11 49.13 -62.36
C GLY A 339 17.61 48.10 -61.33
N PHE A 340 17.83 48.58 -60.12
CA PHE A 340 18.25 47.80 -58.96
C PHE A 340 17.06 47.59 -58.00
N TYR A 341 16.81 46.35 -57.63
CA TYR A 341 15.69 45.93 -56.79
C TYR A 341 16.23 45.19 -55.55
N PRO A 342 16.38 45.89 -54.40
CA PRO A 342 16.96 45.29 -53.20
C PRO A 342 16.01 44.33 -52.49
N GLY A 343 16.55 43.22 -51.97
CA GLY A 343 15.84 42.30 -51.07
C GLY A 343 14.61 41.61 -51.64
N VAL A 344 14.47 41.55 -52.97
CA VAL A 344 13.27 40.98 -53.61
C VAL A 344 13.35 39.47 -53.82
N ILE A 345 14.53 38.86 -53.75
CA ILE A 345 14.69 37.40 -53.89
C ILE A 345 14.55 36.77 -52.51
N GLY A 346 13.45 36.04 -52.30
CA GLY A 346 13.16 35.31 -51.08
C GLY A 346 13.26 33.79 -51.26
N ALA A 347 12.87 33.07 -50.23
CA ALA A 347 12.80 31.62 -50.22
C ALA A 347 11.45 31.13 -49.71
N THR A 348 10.94 30.05 -50.29
CA THR A 348 9.79 29.29 -49.82
C THR A 348 10.29 27.94 -49.30
N TYR A 349 9.82 27.53 -48.12
CA TYR A 349 10.26 26.32 -47.43
C TYR A 349 9.14 25.77 -46.54
N LEU A 350 9.27 24.53 -46.08
CA LEU A 350 8.36 23.92 -45.12
C LEU A 350 8.75 24.34 -43.70
N ALA A 351 7.83 24.99 -42.98
CA ALA A 351 8.05 25.39 -41.59
C ALA A 351 8.23 24.15 -40.70
N ASN A 352 9.23 24.20 -39.81
CA ASN A 352 9.53 23.13 -38.88
C ASN A 352 9.74 23.72 -37.47
N PRO A 353 8.93 23.36 -36.46
CA PRO A 353 9.04 23.89 -35.09
C PRO A 353 10.40 23.65 -34.43
N ASN A 354 11.17 22.68 -34.91
CA ASN A 354 12.51 22.38 -34.41
C ASN A 354 13.55 23.44 -34.80
N TYR A 355 13.19 24.38 -35.67
CA TYR A 355 14.10 25.40 -36.20
C TYR A 355 13.56 26.82 -36.04
N SER A 356 14.43 27.72 -35.61
CA SER A 356 14.21 29.17 -35.75
C SER A 356 14.89 29.62 -37.04
N VAL A 357 14.12 29.79 -38.12
CA VAL A 357 14.64 30.07 -39.47
C VAL A 357 14.74 31.58 -39.69
N THR A 358 15.93 32.03 -40.11
CA THR A 358 16.16 33.41 -40.59
C THR A 358 16.40 33.40 -42.09
N VAL A 359 15.60 34.16 -42.85
CA VAL A 359 15.77 34.32 -44.30
C VAL A 359 16.47 35.64 -44.59
N VAL A 360 17.62 35.58 -45.25
CA VAL A 360 18.36 36.73 -45.75
C VAL A 360 18.07 36.88 -47.25
N PRO A 361 17.29 37.91 -47.66
CA PRO A 361 16.88 38.05 -49.05
C PRO A 361 18.02 38.55 -49.95
N GLY A 362 17.98 38.13 -51.21
CA GLY A 362 18.91 38.54 -52.26
C GLY A 362 18.39 39.74 -53.06
N ASN A 363 19.30 40.43 -53.75
CA ASN A 363 18.97 41.57 -54.60
C ASN A 363 18.79 41.13 -56.06
N PHE A 364 17.96 41.84 -56.81
CA PHE A 364 17.77 41.60 -58.24
C PHE A 364 18.13 42.85 -59.07
N THR A 365 18.87 42.69 -60.16
CA THR A 365 19.22 43.81 -61.07
C THR A 365 18.81 43.51 -62.49
N VAL A 366 18.07 44.42 -63.12
CA VAL A 366 17.76 44.39 -64.56
C VAL A 366 18.71 45.34 -65.28
N LEU A 367 19.58 44.80 -66.10
CA LEU A 367 20.53 45.53 -66.94
C LEU A 367 19.87 45.96 -68.24
N ALA A 368 20.28 47.10 -68.80
CA ALA A 368 19.83 47.53 -70.12
C ALA A 368 20.25 46.50 -71.19
N ALA A 369 19.36 46.23 -72.15
CA ALA A 369 19.72 45.46 -73.33
C ALA A 369 20.73 46.26 -74.15
N THR A 370 21.85 45.63 -74.53
CA THR A 370 22.78 46.23 -75.50
C THR A 370 22.07 46.36 -76.85
N ALA A 371 22.14 47.55 -77.47
CA ALA A 371 21.60 47.75 -78.81
C ALA A 371 22.26 46.76 -79.80
N PRO A 372 21.52 46.20 -80.77
CA PRO A 372 22.15 45.38 -81.79
C PRO A 372 23.22 46.21 -82.50
N VAL A 373 24.48 45.78 -82.41
CA VAL A 373 25.52 46.27 -83.30
C VAL A 373 25.14 45.84 -84.70
N ILE A 374 24.60 46.78 -85.49
CA ILE A 374 24.47 46.62 -86.93
C ILE A 374 25.91 46.60 -87.46
N PRO A 375 26.42 45.48 -88.01
CA PRO A 375 27.72 45.52 -88.66
C PRO A 375 27.64 46.56 -89.78
N ALA A 376 28.56 47.51 -89.79
CA ALA A 376 28.65 48.50 -90.86
C ALA A 376 28.72 47.76 -92.20
N ALA A 377 27.86 48.17 -93.14
CA ALA A 377 27.85 47.65 -94.50
C ALA A 377 29.25 47.78 -95.11
N VAL A 378 29.90 46.65 -95.39
CA VAL A 378 31.14 46.62 -96.17
C VAL A 378 30.78 46.67 -97.65
N THR A 379 31.11 47.80 -98.30
CA THR A 379 31.13 47.96 -99.76
C THR A 379 32.24 47.11 -100.40
N PRO A 380 32.05 46.63 -101.65
CA PRO A 380 32.75 45.47 -102.19
C PRO A 380 34.14 45.79 -102.79
N ALA A 381 35.07 44.83 -102.67
CA ALA A 381 36.27 44.75 -103.49
C ALA A 381 36.23 43.50 -104.38
N THR A 382 36.43 43.69 -105.69
CA THR A 382 36.48 42.69 -106.78
C THR A 382 37.91 42.09 -106.91
N PRO A 383 38.18 41.02 -107.70
CA PRO A 383 38.73 39.74 -107.19
C PRO A 383 40.07 39.33 -107.85
N ALA A 384 40.67 38.22 -107.38
CA ALA A 384 41.42 37.17 -108.14
C ALA A 384 42.47 36.46 -107.26
N PRO A 385 42.98 35.25 -107.62
CA PRO A 385 42.44 34.20 -108.48
C PRO A 385 42.36 32.82 -107.77
N ALA A 386 41.63 31.90 -108.39
CA ALA A 386 41.41 30.52 -107.94
C ALA A 386 42.49 29.54 -108.42
N ALA A 387 42.68 28.45 -107.64
CA ALA A 387 42.89 27.03 -108.02
C ALA A 387 43.97 26.34 -107.17
N PRO A 388 43.99 24.99 -107.03
CA PRO A 388 43.02 23.98 -107.47
C PRO A 388 42.50 23.05 -106.34
N ALA A 389 41.40 22.37 -106.65
CA ALA A 389 40.79 21.32 -105.84
C ALA A 389 41.46 19.94 -106.05
N ALA A 390 41.56 19.14 -104.98
CA ALA A 390 41.57 17.67 -104.98
C ALA A 390 41.62 17.16 -103.52
N PRO A 391 41.27 15.90 -103.23
CA PRO A 391 40.02 15.20 -103.51
C PRO A 391 39.38 14.65 -102.22
N ALA A 392 38.14 14.18 -102.32
CA ALA A 392 37.38 13.58 -101.22
C ALA A 392 37.79 12.12 -100.93
N ALA A 393 37.78 11.74 -99.64
CA ALA A 393 37.44 10.42 -99.06
C ALA A 393 38.10 10.27 -97.67
N PRO A 394 37.67 9.33 -96.79
CA PRO A 394 36.33 8.80 -96.54
C PRO A 394 35.97 8.79 -95.02
N ALA A 395 34.70 8.51 -94.68
CA ALA A 395 34.33 7.92 -93.38
C ALA A 395 34.89 6.46 -93.31
N PRO A 396 35.03 5.75 -92.17
CA PRO A 396 34.27 5.83 -90.90
C PRO A 396 35.09 5.48 -89.61
N ALA A 397 34.43 5.36 -88.45
CA ALA A 397 34.47 4.15 -87.61
C ALA A 397 33.57 4.30 -86.36
N ALA A 398 32.67 3.33 -86.20
CA ALA A 398 31.82 3.14 -85.03
C ALA A 398 32.61 2.64 -83.81
N PRO A 399 32.09 2.82 -82.59
CA PRO A 399 32.21 1.82 -81.55
C PRO A 399 30.94 0.97 -81.42
N ALA A 400 31.17 -0.29 -81.08
CA ALA A 400 30.26 -1.43 -80.98
C ALA A 400 29.31 -1.36 -79.75
N PRO A 401 28.35 -2.28 -79.62
CA PRO A 401 27.10 -2.08 -78.90
C PRO A 401 27.21 -2.40 -77.39
N ALA A 402 26.44 -1.69 -76.58
CA ALA A 402 26.05 -2.15 -75.24
C ALA A 402 24.52 -2.29 -75.20
N ALA A 403 24.10 -3.34 -74.49
CA ALA A 403 22.87 -4.07 -74.66
C ALA A 403 21.57 -3.31 -74.32
N THR A 404 20.54 -3.68 -75.09
CA THR A 404 19.11 -3.80 -74.78
C THR A 404 18.57 -3.19 -73.48
N PRO A 405 17.62 -2.23 -73.56
CA PRO A 405 16.77 -1.89 -72.42
C PRO A 405 15.65 -2.94 -72.29
N ALA A 406 15.53 -3.55 -71.12
CA ALA A 406 14.34 -4.33 -70.78
C ALA A 406 13.17 -3.36 -70.54
N ALA A 407 12.12 -3.55 -71.31
CA ALA A 407 10.87 -2.80 -71.24
C ALA A 407 10.20 -2.96 -69.87
N ALA A 408 9.68 -1.86 -69.33
CA ALA A 408 8.73 -1.88 -68.22
C ALA A 408 7.66 -0.82 -68.46
N THR A 409 6.50 -1.23 -68.97
CA THR A 409 5.21 -0.52 -68.94
C THR A 409 4.12 -1.50 -69.42
N PRO A 410 2.83 -1.45 -69.01
CA PRO A 410 2.17 -0.91 -67.80
C PRO A 410 1.08 -1.83 -67.17
N ALA A 411 0.48 -1.30 -66.08
CA ALA A 411 -0.96 -1.39 -65.70
C ALA A 411 -1.43 -2.61 -64.85
N PRO A 412 -2.64 -2.57 -64.24
CA PRO A 412 -3.13 -1.62 -63.24
C PRO A 412 -3.91 -2.29 -62.05
N ALA A 413 -4.27 -1.48 -61.04
CA ALA A 413 -5.48 -1.48 -60.19
C ALA A 413 -6.05 -2.75 -59.50
N ALA A 414 -6.22 -2.64 -58.16
CA ALA A 414 -7.43 -2.88 -57.31
C ALA A 414 -8.12 -4.29 -57.32
N GLU A 415 -8.58 -4.96 -56.25
CA GLU A 415 -8.87 -4.72 -54.82
C GLU A 415 -8.68 -6.04 -53.97
N PRO A 416 -9.41 -6.35 -52.86
CA PRO A 416 -8.87 -6.57 -51.51
C PRO A 416 -8.87 -8.06 -51.06
N ILE A 417 -8.23 -8.38 -49.93
CA ILE A 417 -8.37 -9.71 -49.30
C ILE A 417 -8.49 -9.56 -47.77
N GLU A 418 -9.47 -10.27 -47.24
CA GLU A 418 -9.91 -10.37 -45.85
C GLU A 418 -8.93 -11.09 -44.92
N ASP A 419 -9.28 -10.90 -43.65
CA ASP A 419 -8.68 -11.26 -42.37
C ASP A 419 -8.82 -12.76 -42.01
N ASP A 420 -8.08 -13.10 -40.96
CA ASP A 420 -8.23 -14.18 -39.98
C ASP A 420 -7.35 -15.44 -40.14
N ALA A 421 -6.37 -15.54 -39.22
CA ALA A 421 -5.97 -16.79 -38.59
C ALA A 421 -5.14 -16.52 -37.32
N THR A 422 -5.71 -16.89 -36.18
CA THR A 422 -5.07 -17.00 -34.86
C THR A 422 -4.28 -18.31 -34.71
N PRO A 423 -3.19 -18.40 -33.91
CA PRO A 423 -2.66 -19.69 -33.46
C PRO A 423 -2.85 -19.93 -31.94
N GLN A 424 -3.39 -21.11 -31.62
CA GLN A 424 -3.54 -21.66 -30.26
C GLN A 424 -2.40 -22.66 -29.95
N ALA A 425 -1.85 -22.57 -28.74
CA ALA A 425 -0.80 -23.43 -28.20
C ALA A 425 -1.31 -24.75 -27.58
N ALA A 426 -0.35 -25.65 -27.36
CA ALA A 426 -0.46 -27.09 -27.09
C ALA A 426 -1.03 -27.51 -25.72
N ALA A 427 -1.50 -28.78 -25.69
CA ALA A 427 -1.76 -29.60 -24.51
C ALA A 427 -0.65 -30.66 -24.31
N PRO A 428 -0.65 -31.37 -23.16
CA PRO A 428 -0.70 -32.83 -23.22
C PRO A 428 -1.76 -33.46 -22.28
N ALA A 429 -1.96 -34.76 -22.48
CA ALA A 429 -3.14 -35.56 -22.17
C ALA A 429 -3.08 -36.36 -20.85
N GLU A 430 -4.26 -36.87 -20.43
CA GLU A 430 -4.64 -38.18 -19.83
C GLU A 430 -5.97 -37.95 -19.06
N GLY A 431 -7.00 -38.79 -18.99
CA GLY A 431 -7.31 -40.14 -19.46
C GLY A 431 -8.47 -40.71 -18.59
N THR A 432 -9.59 -41.10 -19.23
CA THR A 432 -10.69 -42.01 -18.78
C THR A 432 -11.79 -41.55 -17.77
N PRO A 433 -13.03 -42.10 -17.87
CA PRO A 433 -14.28 -41.36 -17.57
C PRO A 433 -15.28 -42.00 -16.56
N LEU A 434 -16.25 -41.17 -16.14
CA LEU A 434 -17.64 -41.45 -15.72
C LEU A 434 -17.89 -42.38 -14.51
N ALA A 435 -18.39 -41.80 -13.41
CA ALA A 435 -19.35 -42.44 -12.49
C ALA A 435 -20.16 -41.39 -11.70
N GLU A 436 -21.48 -41.63 -11.68
CA GLU A 436 -22.48 -41.34 -10.64
C GLU A 436 -22.81 -39.89 -10.24
N THR A 437 -24.02 -39.50 -10.63
CA THR A 437 -24.86 -38.50 -9.96
C THR A 437 -25.33 -39.05 -8.61
N GLU A 438 -24.85 -38.51 -7.50
CA GLU A 438 -25.54 -38.61 -6.23
C GLU A 438 -26.30 -37.32 -5.93
N GLU A 439 -27.59 -37.51 -5.67
CA GLU A 439 -28.60 -36.56 -5.27
C GLU A 439 -28.36 -36.22 -3.79
N ILE A 440 -28.06 -34.96 -3.48
CA ILE A 440 -27.94 -34.51 -2.09
C ILE A 440 -29.35 -34.20 -1.60
N GLU A 441 -29.86 -35.03 -0.69
CA GLU A 441 -31.11 -34.80 0.02
C GLU A 441 -31.04 -33.53 0.87
N ASP A 442 -32.07 -32.70 0.75
CA ASP A 442 -32.28 -31.44 1.46
C ASP A 442 -32.74 -31.76 2.90
N GLU A 443 -31.80 -32.04 3.80
CA GLU A 443 -32.09 -32.11 5.24
C GLU A 443 -32.20 -30.69 5.82
N ALA A 444 -33.45 -30.27 5.99
CA ALA A 444 -33.84 -29.06 6.68
C ALA A 444 -33.17 -28.93 8.06
N THR A 445 -32.27 -27.97 8.19
CA THR A 445 -31.80 -27.45 9.49
C THR A 445 -32.99 -26.89 10.29
N PRO A 446 -33.31 -27.40 11.49
CA PRO A 446 -34.37 -26.85 12.32
C PRO A 446 -33.77 -25.79 13.24
N MET A 447 -33.57 -24.57 12.73
CA MET A 447 -33.17 -23.40 13.54
C MET A 447 -34.06 -22.22 13.17
N GLY A 448 -35.31 -22.25 13.64
CA GLY A 448 -36.28 -21.19 13.33
C GLY A 448 -37.56 -21.30 14.13
N ALA A 449 -37.47 -21.53 15.44
CA ALA A 449 -38.63 -21.44 16.32
C ALA A 449 -38.21 -20.96 17.72
N PHE A 450 -37.81 -19.69 17.81
CA PHE A 450 -37.84 -18.96 19.09
C PHE A 450 -38.56 -17.64 18.86
N ASP A 451 -39.83 -17.66 19.25
CA ASP A 451 -40.73 -16.51 19.27
C ASP A 451 -40.56 -15.84 20.64
N GLU A 452 -39.57 -14.95 20.79
CA GLU A 452 -39.44 -14.04 21.93
C GLU A 452 -39.14 -12.61 21.45
N PRO A 453 -39.92 -11.58 21.87
CA PRO A 453 -39.93 -10.26 21.22
C PRO A 453 -38.71 -9.37 21.53
N HIS A 454 -37.67 -9.85 22.21
CA HIS A 454 -36.54 -9.01 22.62
C HIS A 454 -35.18 -9.71 22.48
N CYS A 455 -34.77 -9.98 21.24
CA CYS A 455 -33.40 -10.44 20.94
C CYS A 455 -32.37 -9.31 21.19
N TRP A 456 -31.32 -9.60 21.97
CA TRP A 456 -30.20 -8.69 22.29
C TRP A 456 -29.51 -8.12 21.05
N VAL A 457 -29.55 -8.84 19.92
CA VAL A 457 -29.02 -8.41 18.63
C VAL A 457 -29.70 -7.13 18.14
N HIS A 458 -31.01 -6.95 18.39
CA HIS A 458 -31.70 -5.70 18.02
C HIS A 458 -31.22 -4.50 18.84
N TRP A 459 -30.86 -4.70 20.12
CA TRP A 459 -30.28 -3.64 20.94
C TRP A 459 -28.88 -3.24 20.49
N VAL A 460 -28.05 -4.21 20.07
CA VAL A 460 -26.72 -3.94 19.53
C VAL A 460 -26.81 -3.21 18.18
N MET A 461 -27.75 -3.59 17.31
CA MET A 461 -27.97 -2.86 16.05
C MET A 461 -28.46 -1.43 16.27
N LEU A 462 -29.41 -1.21 17.19
CA LEU A 462 -29.87 0.14 17.54
C LEU A 462 -28.75 1.00 18.15
N LEU A 463 -27.91 0.41 19.01
CA LEU A 463 -26.74 1.09 19.57
C LEU A 463 -25.73 1.48 18.47
N GLY A 464 -25.46 0.58 17.52
CA GLY A 464 -24.57 0.85 16.38
C GLY A 464 -25.07 2.00 15.49
N ILE A 465 -26.38 2.07 15.24
CA ILE A 465 -26.99 3.18 14.48
C ILE A 465 -26.84 4.51 15.24
N LEU A 466 -27.06 4.51 16.55
CA LEU A 466 -26.92 5.72 17.38
C LEU A 466 -25.46 6.21 17.44
N ILE A 467 -24.49 5.30 17.58
CA ILE A 467 -23.06 5.64 17.56
C ILE A 467 -22.67 6.23 16.21
N THR A 468 -23.16 5.66 15.11
CA THR A 468 -22.88 6.15 13.76
C THR A 468 -23.47 7.54 13.52
N ALA A 469 -24.70 7.79 13.99
CA ALA A 469 -25.33 9.10 13.92
C ALA A 469 -24.59 10.16 14.77
N ALA A 470 -24.15 9.80 15.98
CA ALA A 470 -23.37 10.67 16.84
C ALA A 470 -22.00 11.02 16.23
N TYR A 471 -21.31 10.03 15.65
CA TYR A 471 -20.07 10.25 14.92
C TYR A 471 -20.28 11.18 13.71
N GLY A 472 -21.34 10.97 12.94
CA GLY A 472 -21.73 11.86 11.84
C GLY A 472 -21.95 13.30 12.30
N ALA A 473 -22.65 13.51 13.41
CA ALA A 473 -22.88 14.85 13.98
C ALA A 473 -21.57 15.52 14.44
N ILE A 474 -20.64 14.77 15.04
CA ILE A 474 -19.33 15.28 15.45
C ILE A 474 -18.50 15.70 14.24
N VAL A 475 -18.48 14.88 13.18
CA VAL A 475 -17.75 15.18 11.94
C VAL A 475 -18.32 16.43 11.26
N VAL A 476 -19.65 16.56 11.18
CA VAL A 476 -20.31 17.76 10.62
C VAL A 476 -19.98 18.99 11.45
N ARG A 477 -20.06 18.91 12.78
CA ARG A 477 -19.70 20.02 13.67
C ARG A 477 -18.24 20.44 13.51
N ARG A 478 -17.32 19.49 13.38
CA ARG A 478 -15.90 19.77 13.16
C ARG A 478 -15.65 20.41 11.80
N ARG A 479 -16.40 20.01 10.76
CA ARG A 479 -16.33 20.62 9.43
C ARG A 479 -16.85 22.06 9.41
N LEU A 480 -17.93 22.35 10.14
CA LEU A 480 -18.46 23.71 10.26
C LEU A 480 -17.47 24.62 11.00
N HIS A 481 -16.90 24.16 12.12
CA HIS A 481 -15.85 24.92 12.82
C HIS A 481 -14.63 25.22 11.94
N LEU A 482 -14.18 24.26 11.14
CA LEU A 482 -13.05 24.48 10.23
C LEU A 482 -13.41 25.47 9.10
N ALA A 483 -14.67 25.49 8.66
CA ALA A 483 -15.13 26.46 7.66
C ALA A 483 -15.17 27.88 8.24
N ASP A 484 -15.63 28.04 9.48
CA ASP A 484 -15.62 29.32 10.20
C ASP A 484 -14.17 29.81 10.43
N ASP A 485 -13.27 28.91 10.86
CA ASP A 485 -11.85 29.26 11.08
C ASP A 485 -11.14 29.67 9.78
N VAL A 486 -11.52 29.08 8.64
CA VAL A 486 -10.97 29.44 7.32
C VAL A 486 -11.54 30.77 6.82
N ASP A 487 -12.83 31.04 7.04
CA ASP A 487 -13.47 32.33 6.71
C ASP A 487 -12.87 33.47 7.54
N ASP A 488 -12.64 33.24 8.84
CA ASP A 488 -11.97 34.21 9.72
C ASP A 488 -10.51 34.45 9.31
N TYR A 489 -9.78 33.40 8.92
CA TYR A 489 -8.42 33.54 8.40
C TYR A 489 -8.40 34.27 7.04
N GLU A 490 -9.36 33.99 6.15
CA GLU A 490 -9.51 34.66 4.86
C GLU A 490 -9.83 36.16 5.04
N LYS A 491 -10.74 36.51 5.96
CA LYS A 491 -11.03 37.91 6.32
C LYS A 491 -9.81 38.62 6.93
N GLN A 492 -9.05 37.93 7.79
CA GLN A 492 -7.83 38.47 8.40
C GLN A 492 -6.71 38.71 7.38
N VAL A 493 -6.60 37.86 6.36
CA VAL A 493 -5.63 38.00 5.25
C VAL A 493 -6.07 39.05 4.23
N LEU A 494 -7.37 39.17 3.95
CA LEU A 494 -7.92 40.13 2.98
C LEU A 494 -8.18 41.53 3.56
N GLY A 495 -8.06 41.71 4.88
CA GLY A 495 -8.24 43.00 5.55
C GLY A 495 -9.67 43.54 5.47
N ILE A 496 -10.66 42.65 5.38
CA ILE A 496 -12.08 43.00 5.38
C ILE A 496 -12.51 43.06 6.85
N GLU A 497 -12.49 44.25 7.44
CA GLU A 497 -13.09 44.49 8.76
C GLU A 497 -14.62 44.44 8.63
N ASP A 498 -15.27 43.64 9.48
CA ASP A 498 -16.74 43.62 9.57
C ASP A 498 -17.25 45.03 9.89
N GLU A 499 -18.07 45.57 9.00
CA GLU A 499 -18.82 46.80 9.21
C GLU A 499 -19.72 46.59 10.44
N ALA A 500 -19.40 47.27 11.54
CA ALA A 500 -20.17 47.19 12.77
C ALA A 500 -21.64 47.51 12.50
N PRO A 501 -22.62 46.76 13.06
CA PRO A 501 -24.02 47.05 12.83
C PRO A 501 -24.33 48.46 13.35
N GLU A 502 -24.77 49.35 12.45
CA GLU A 502 -25.31 50.67 12.81
C GLU A 502 -26.34 50.49 13.92
N ALA A 503 -26.03 51.07 15.08
CA ALA A 503 -26.98 51.20 16.17
C ALA A 503 -28.11 52.13 15.71
N VAL A 504 -29.26 51.54 15.37
CA VAL A 504 -30.51 52.29 15.16
C VAL A 504 -30.84 53.01 16.47
N PRO A 505 -30.90 54.36 16.50
CA PRO A 505 -31.28 55.08 17.70
C PRO A 505 -32.74 54.81 18.01
N ALA A 506 -33.00 54.30 19.20
CA ALA A 506 -34.33 54.21 19.77
C ALA A 506 -34.81 55.60 20.20
N ASP A 507 -35.37 56.38 19.27
CA ASP A 507 -36.42 57.34 19.63
C ASP A 507 -37.26 57.76 18.41
N GLY A 508 -38.57 57.62 18.51
CA GLY A 508 -39.47 58.01 17.42
C GLY A 508 -40.81 57.28 17.39
N ARG A 509 -41.60 57.34 18.47
CA ARG A 509 -43.05 57.19 18.36
C ARG A 509 -43.60 58.27 17.40
N GLN A 510 -44.36 57.88 16.38
CA GLN A 510 -45.74 58.31 16.09
C GLN A 510 -46.11 58.11 14.61
N ALA A 511 -47.35 57.58 14.41
CA ALA A 511 -48.29 57.77 13.29
C ALA A 511 -47.78 57.39 11.88
N LEU A 512 -48.45 56.52 11.11
CA LEU A 512 -49.88 56.26 10.87
C LEU A 512 -50.02 54.86 10.26
#